data_AF-A0A539DS69-F1
#
_entry.id   AF-A0A539DS69-F1
#
_cell.length_a   1.000
_cell.length_b   1.000
_cell.length_c   1.000
_cell.angle_alpha   90.00
_cell.angle_beta   90.00
_cell.angle_gamma   90.00
#
_symmetry.space_group_name_H-M   'P 1'
#
loop_
_entity.id
_entity.type
_entity.pdbx_description
1 polymer ?
#
loop_
_entity_poly.entity_id
_entity_poly.type
_entity_poly.pdbx_seq_one_letter_code
_entity_poly.pdbx_strand_id
1 'polypeptide(L)' 'DNTLSLPPEALYGIDRIYKIVDERLVAVSVTRIGEEVDGAGGERIVVASGAIKEGDLILTTKFANAMAGVRVGLTGTP' A
#
# COMPACT_ATOMS: atom_id res chain seq x y z
N ASP A 1 -8.07 -14.09 7.86
CA ASP A 1 -7.51 -12.75 7.62
C ASP A 1 -6.60 -12.78 6.42
N ASN A 2 -6.67 -11.76 5.56
CA ASN A 2 -5.73 -11.63 4.45
C ASN A 2 -4.58 -10.71 4.88
N THR A 3 -3.35 -11.13 4.62
CA THR A 3 -2.14 -10.41 5.01
C THR A 3 -1.49 -9.86 3.75
N LEU A 4 -1.11 -8.58 3.77
CA LEU A 4 -0.53 -7.91 2.62
C LEU A 4 0.71 -7.12 3.04
N SER A 5 1.74 -7.22 2.21
CA SER A 5 3.01 -6.51 2.38
C SER A 5 2.99 -5.24 1.54
N LEU A 6 2.89 -4.09 2.18
CA LEU A 6 2.79 -2.78 1.54
C LEU A 6 4.03 -1.96 1.87
N PRO A 7 4.46 -1.02 1.02
CA PRO A 7 5.41 -0.02 1.47
C PRO A 7 4.80 0.78 2.66
N PRO A 8 5.62 1.26 3.62
CA PRO A 8 5.16 2.13 4.71
C PRO A 8 4.54 3.44 4.21
N GLU A 9 4.67 3.70 2.91
CA GLU A 9 4.06 4.80 2.19
C GLU A 9 2.54 4.67 2.03
N ALA A 10 2.03 3.44 1.94
CA ALA A 10 0.61 3.16 1.78
C ALA A 10 -0.22 3.32 3.07
N LEU A 11 0.45 3.33 4.23
CA LEU A 11 -0.20 3.44 5.53
C LEU A 11 -0.32 4.91 5.94
N TYR A 12 -1.56 5.32 6.15
CA TYR A 12 -1.95 6.64 6.62
C TYR A 12 -2.27 6.58 8.12
N GLY A 13 -1.55 7.38 8.90
CA GLY A 13 -1.70 7.37 10.36
C GLY A 13 -1.14 6.08 10.97
N ILE A 14 -1.97 5.38 11.75
CA ILE A 14 -1.58 4.22 12.55
C ILE A 14 -2.00 2.88 11.93
N ASP A 15 -3.18 2.84 11.28
CA ASP A 15 -3.85 1.60 10.89
C ASP A 15 -4.74 1.78 9.65
N ARG A 16 -4.60 2.85 8.88
CA ARG A 16 -5.52 3.16 7.77
C ARG A 16 -4.82 3.12 6.43
N ILE A 17 -5.45 2.51 5.44
CA ILE A 17 -5.02 2.57 4.04
C ILE A 17 -6.17 3.07 3.17
N TYR A 18 -5.86 3.41 1.92
CA TYR A 18 -6.88 3.73 0.92
C TYR A 18 -6.83 2.73 -0.22
N LYS A 19 -7.98 2.15 -0.53
CA LYS A 19 -8.17 1.36 -1.74
C LYS A 19 -8.91 2.17 -2.79
N ILE A 20 -8.68 1.86 -4.06
CA ILE A 20 -9.34 2.49 -5.20
C ILE A 20 -10.46 1.56 -5.65
N VAL A 21 -11.70 1.99 -5.49
CA VAL A 21 -12.90 1.27 -5.95
C VAL A 21 -13.73 2.25 -6.76
N ASP A 22 -14.03 1.91 -8.01
CA ASP A 22 -14.82 2.78 -8.90
C ASP A 22 -14.21 4.19 -9.01
N GLU A 23 -12.88 4.26 -9.19
CA GLU A 23 -12.11 5.52 -9.25
C GLU A 23 -12.20 6.39 -7.98
N ARG A 24 -12.68 5.83 -6.86
CA ARG A 24 -12.81 6.51 -5.58
C ARG A 24 -11.92 5.90 -4.52
N LEU A 25 -11.35 6.77 -3.69
CA LEU A 25 -10.57 6.37 -2.52
C LEU A 25 -11.52 5.95 -1.39
N VAL A 26 -11.42 4.68 -1.00
CA VAL A 26 -12.15 4.10 0.13
C VAL A 26 -11.16 3.82 1.25
N ALA A 27 -11.37 4.46 2.39
CA ALA A 27 -10.57 4.21 3.59
C ALA A 27 -10.87 2.80 4.13
N VAL A 28 -9.82 2.05 4.44
CA VAL A 28 -9.91 0.71 5.01
C VAL A 28 -9.00 0.66 6.24
N SER A 29 -9.54 0.16 7.34
CA SER A 29 -8.75 -0.13 8.55
C SER A 29 -8.05 -1.47 8.42
N VAL A 30 -6.78 -1.49 8.82
CA VAL A 30 -5.86 -2.61 8.71
C VAL A 30 -5.06 -2.71 10.00
N THR A 31 -4.72 -3.92 10.41
CA THR A 31 -3.88 -4.11 11.60
C THR A 31 -2.45 -4.35 11.16
N ARG A 32 -1.51 -3.51 11.57
CA ARG A 32 -0.07 -3.78 11.34
C ARG A 32 0.37 -4.94 12.21
N ILE A 33 0.79 -6.02 11.57
CA ILE A 33 1.24 -7.24 12.25
C ILE A 33 2.76 -7.39 12.22
N GLY A 34 3.46 -6.62 11.39
CA GLY A 34 4.91 -6.66 11.32
C GLY A 34 5.49 -5.72 10.26
N GLU A 35 6.78 -5.94 10.02
CA GLU A 35 7.60 -5.22 9.05
C GLU A 35 8.53 -6.24 8.40
N GLU A 36 8.77 -6.08 7.11
CA GLU A 36 9.70 -6.91 6.35
C GLU A 36 10.63 -6.03 5.53
N VAL A 37 11.81 -6.53 5.20
CA VAL A 37 12.73 -5.86 4.29
C VAL A 37 12.65 -6.56 2.95
N ASP A 38 12.29 -5.82 1.91
CA ASP A 38 12.30 -6.31 0.54
C ASP A 38 13.72 -6.70 0.11
N GLY A 39 13.84 -7.61 -0.87
CA GLY A 39 15.15 -8.04 -1.40
C GLY A 39 16.04 -6.91 -1.91
N ALA A 40 15.48 -5.73 -2.21
CA ALA A 40 16.21 -4.52 -2.57
C ALA A 40 16.68 -3.66 -1.36
N GLY A 41 16.44 -4.10 -0.12
CA GLY A 41 16.74 -3.36 1.10
C GLY A 41 15.69 -2.30 1.47
N GLY A 42 14.53 -2.31 0.82
CA GLY A 42 13.43 -1.39 1.11
C GLY A 42 12.55 -1.89 2.27
N GLU A 43 12.32 -1.05 3.27
CA GLU A 43 11.38 -1.38 4.36
C GLU A 43 9.95 -1.48 3.82
N ARG A 44 9.27 -2.57 4.17
CA ARG A 44 7.85 -2.80 3.93
C ARG A 44 7.16 -3.12 5.25
N ILE A 45 5.89 -2.79 5.33
CA ILE A 45 5.04 -3.12 6.46
C ILE A 45 4.12 -4.26 6.08
N VAL A 46 3.88 -5.15 7.03
CA VAL A 46 2.95 -6.26 6.88
C VAL A 46 1.69 -5.92 7.64
N VAL A 47 0.57 -5.84 6.92
CA VAL A 47 -0.74 -5.50 7.49
C VAL A 47 -1.74 -6.62 7.23
N ALA A 48 -2.61 -6.88 8.19
CA ALA A 48 -3.72 -7.81 8.08
C ALA A 48 -5.04 -7.04 7.96
N SER A 49 -5.89 -7.46 7.02
CA SER A 49 -7.27 -6.97 6.93
C SER A 49 -8.17 -8.01 6.28
N GLY A 50 -9.39 -8.15 6.81
CA GLY A 50 -10.44 -8.95 6.16
C GLY A 50 -11.17 -8.22 5.03
N ALA A 51 -10.96 -6.90 4.89
CA ALA A 51 -11.67 -6.05 3.92
C ALA A 51 -10.92 -5.85 2.60
N ILE A 52 -9.74 -6.47 2.47
CA ILE A 52 -8.86 -6.38 1.31
C ILE A 52 -8.76 -7.76 0.67
N LYS A 53 -8.93 -7.82 -0.64
CA LYS A 53 -8.79 -9.04 -1.42
C LYS A 53 -7.62 -8.91 -2.39
N GLU A 54 -7.11 -10.05 -2.83
CA GLU A 54 -6.15 -10.10 -3.93
C GLU A 54 -6.78 -9.45 -5.17
N GLY A 55 -6.07 -8.50 -5.77
CA GLY A 55 -6.56 -7.69 -6.89
C GLY A 55 -7.17 -6.33 -6.53
N ASP A 56 -7.38 -6.02 -5.24
CA ASP A 56 -7.73 -4.65 -4.83
C ASP A 56 -6.55 -3.70 -5.14
N LEU A 57 -6.87 -2.56 -5.75
CA LEU A 57 -5.89 -1.50 -5.99
C LEU A 57 -5.72 -0.68 -4.70
N ILE A 58 -4.52 -0.71 -4.13
CA ILE A 58 -4.18 0.06 -2.94
C ILE A 58 -3.38 1.29 -3.36
N LEU A 59 -3.73 2.44 -2.81
CA LEU A 59 -2.95 3.66 -2.98
C LEU A 59 -1.67 3.55 -2.14
N THR A 60 -0.53 3.38 -2.81
CA THR A 60 0.79 3.27 -2.17
C THR A 60 1.60 4.57 -2.23
N THR A 61 1.10 5.58 -2.95
CA THR A 61 1.82 6.83 -3.19
C THR A 61 1.72 7.77 -1.99
N LYS A 62 2.84 8.02 -1.29
CA LYS A 62 2.95 9.26 -0.50
C LYS A 62 3.08 10.42 -1.47
N PHE A 63 2.32 11.49 -1.22
CA PHE A 63 2.60 12.82 -1.77
C PHE A 63 3.90 13.37 -1.13
N ALA A 64 5.01 12.67 -1.29
CA ALA A 64 6.32 13.10 -0.84
C ALA A 64 7.09 13.57 -2.07
N ASN A 65 6.96 14.87 -2.37
CA ASN A 65 7.76 15.58 -3.35
C ASN A 65 7.75 14.98 -4.77
N ALA A 66 6.80 15.44 -5.58
CA ALA A 66 7.07 15.62 -7.01
C ALA A 66 8.22 16.63 -7.17
N MET A 67 9.47 16.17 -7.00
CA MET A 67 10.53 16.74 -7.82
C MET A 67 10.15 16.34 -9.24
N ALA A 68 9.70 17.34 -10.01
CA ALA A 68 9.22 17.18 -11.37
C ALA A 68 10.15 16.25 -12.18
N GLY A 69 9.61 15.17 -12.74
CA GLY A 69 10.27 14.45 -13.83
C GLY A 69 10.35 12.92 -13.80
N VAL A 70 9.80 12.20 -12.82
CA VAL A 70 9.92 10.72 -12.81
C VAL A 70 8.67 10.04 -13.33
N ARG A 71 8.84 9.22 -14.39
CA ARG A 71 7.81 8.33 -14.95
C ARG A 71 7.55 7.18 -13.96
N VAL A 72 6.34 7.12 -13.43
CA VAL A 72 5.87 5.95 -12.66
C VAL A 72 5.34 4.88 -13.61
N GLY A 73 5.93 3.68 -13.54
CA GLY A 73 5.47 2.50 -14.26
C GLY A 73 4.61 1.63 -13.34
N LEU A 74 3.40 1.27 -13.79
CA LEU A 74 2.56 0.29 -13.12
C LEU A 74 3.19 -1.10 -13.32
N THR A 75 4.01 -1.56 -12.39
CA THR A 75 4.42 -2.97 -12.34
C THR A 75 3.37 -3.75 -11.57
N GLY A 76 2.28 -4.09 -12.26
CA GLY A 76 1.50 -5.28 -11.95
C GLY A 76 2.08 -6.42 -12.77
N THR A 77 2.81 -7.34 -12.15
CA THR A 77 3.33 -8.53 -12.83
C THR A 77 2.24 -9.62 -12.82
N PRO A 78 1.95 -10.29 -13.95
CA PRO A 78 0.99 -11.39 -14.05
C PRO A 78 1.48 -12.70 -13.43
#